data_AF-A0A9E3KWZ8-F1
#
_entry.id   AF-A0A9E3KWZ8-F1
#
_cell.length_a   1.000
_cell.length_b   1.000
_cell.length_c   1.000
_cell.angle_alpha   90.00
_cell.angle_beta   90.00
_cell.angle_gamma   90.00
#
_symmetry.space_group_name_H-M   'P 1'
#
loop_
_entity.id
_entity.type
_entity.pdbx_description
1 polymer ?
#
loop_
_entity_poly.entity_id
_entity_poly.type
_entity_poly.pdbx_seq_one_letter_code
_entity_poly.pdbx_strand_id
1 'polypeptide(L)'
;MNILTVNLLFSTLVFYIAVRLYLLPRLGDCEPRTILLPILLLHALRHLGLMFLAPGAVYADLPREFTAPAAFGDLLAAILALIAIPAVASRAKSAKPLVWLFNIVGSLDLINAIALATIYDAAPLMGPAYWIPAFWVPALLVTHYVTFLLLLRQWPRTAST
;
A
#
# COMPACT_ATOMS: atom_id res chain seq x y z
N MET A 1 13.25 14.10 -16.56
CA MET A 1 12.78 13.39 -15.34
C MET A 1 11.52 14.11 -14.86
N ASN A 2 10.39 13.42 -14.78
CA ASN A 2 9.11 14.03 -14.37
C ASN A 2 9.14 14.35 -12.86
N ILE A 3 8.53 15.47 -12.43
CA ILE A 3 8.45 15.90 -11.02
C ILE A 3 7.85 14.79 -10.15
N LEU A 4 6.87 14.03 -10.66
CA LEU A 4 6.29 12.92 -9.93
C LEU A 4 7.32 11.83 -9.60
N THR A 5 8.25 11.54 -10.52
CA THR A 5 9.32 10.57 -10.30
C THR A 5 10.23 11.02 -9.15
N VAL A 6 10.58 12.31 -9.11
CA VAL A 6 11.39 12.87 -8.02
C VAL A 6 10.64 12.75 -6.68
N ASN A 7 9.37 13.17 -6.65
CA ASN A 7 8.55 13.08 -5.43
C ASN A 7 8.41 11.62 -4.96
N LEU A 8 8.11 10.70 -5.87
CA LEU A 8 7.99 9.27 -5.56
C LEU A 8 9.29 8.72 -4.94
N LEU A 9 10.45 9.00 -5.55
CA LEU A 9 11.74 8.51 -5.07
C LEU A 9 12.11 9.11 -3.72
N PHE A 10 12.03 10.42 -3.56
CA PHE A 10 12.41 11.09 -2.31
C PHE A 10 11.45 10.78 -1.17
N SER A 11 10.13 10.78 -1.41
CA SER A 11 9.15 10.36 -0.40
C SER A 11 9.37 8.90 0.00
N THR A 12 9.67 8.00 -0.95
CA THR A 12 9.94 6.59 -0.64
C THR A 12 11.19 6.47 0.22
N LEU A 13 12.25 7.24 -0.09
CA LEU A 13 13.46 7.30 0.72
C LEU A 13 13.17 7.82 2.14
N VAL A 14 12.35 8.87 2.28
CA VAL A 14 11.96 9.41 3.60
C VAL A 14 11.22 8.36 4.43
N PHE A 15 10.21 7.69 3.86
CA PHE A 15 9.48 6.63 4.58
C PHE A 15 10.37 5.42 4.88
N TYR A 16 11.29 5.06 3.97
CA TYR A 16 12.25 3.99 4.21
C TYR A 16 13.21 4.34 5.36
N ILE A 17 13.73 5.57 5.40
CA ILE A 17 14.57 6.05 6.50
C ILE A 17 13.78 6.00 7.82
N ALA A 18 12.53 6.45 7.84
CA ALA A 18 11.69 6.38 9.03
C ALA A 18 11.52 4.92 9.52
N VAL A 19 11.21 3.98 8.62
CA VAL A 19 11.13 2.56 8.96
C VAL A 19 12.47 2.01 9.45
N ARG A 20 13.58 2.39 8.82
CA ARG A 20 14.93 1.95 9.20
C ARG A 20 15.34 2.44 10.59
N LEU A 21 14.97 3.67 10.95
CA LEU A 21 15.32 4.27 12.24
C LEU A 21 14.41 3.78 13.38
N TYR A 22 13.10 3.70 13.13
CA TYR A 22 12.12 3.49 14.20
C TYR A 22 11.56 2.07 14.28
N LEU A 23 11.49 1.34 13.16
CA LEU A 23 10.76 0.07 13.08
C LEU A 23 11.67 -1.15 12.91
N LEU A 24 12.63 -1.13 11.97
CA LEU A 24 13.51 -2.28 11.71
C LEU A 24 14.32 -2.73 12.94
N PRO A 25 14.88 -1.83 13.78
CA PRO A 25 15.64 -2.26 14.96
C PRO A 25 14.78 -3.01 15.98
N ARG A 26 13.47 -2.72 16.02
CA ARG A 26 12.51 -3.29 16.96
C ARG A 26 11.69 -4.44 16.38
N LEU A 27 11.98 -4.84 15.13
CA LEU A 27 11.16 -5.83 14.44
C LEU A 27 11.14 -7.15 15.22
N GLY A 28 12.27 -7.55 15.82
CA GLY A 28 12.39 -8.78 16.63
C GLY A 28 11.65 -8.75 17.97
N ASP A 29 11.48 -7.57 18.55
CA ASP A 29 10.95 -7.41 19.90
C ASP A 29 9.42 -7.23 19.91
N CYS A 30 8.85 -6.83 18.77
CA CYS A 30 7.42 -6.61 18.63
C CYS A 30 6.70 -7.86 18.12
N GLU A 31 5.53 -8.15 18.70
CA GLU A 31 4.60 -9.09 18.08
C GLU A 31 4.21 -8.61 16.66
N PRO A 32 4.14 -9.50 15.65
CA PRO A 32 3.78 -9.12 14.28
C PRO A 32 2.47 -8.31 14.20
N ARG A 33 1.47 -8.64 15.02
CA ARG A 33 0.18 -7.93 15.09
C ARG A 33 0.35 -6.44 15.38
N THR A 34 1.28 -6.07 16.29
CA THR A 34 1.51 -4.68 16.71
C THR A 34 1.99 -3.81 15.55
N ILE A 35 2.71 -4.40 14.60
CA ILE A 35 3.20 -3.71 13.39
C ILE A 35 2.18 -3.80 12.25
N LEU A 36 1.56 -4.98 12.07
CA LEU A 36 0.66 -5.24 10.96
C LEU A 36 -0.66 -4.49 11.07
N LEU A 37 -1.24 -4.29 12.26
CA LEU A 37 -2.52 -3.61 12.39
C LEU A 37 -2.46 -2.14 11.91
N PRO A 38 -1.48 -1.31 12.34
CA PRO A 38 -1.31 0.03 11.77
C PRO A 38 -1.10 0.03 10.26
N ILE A 39 -0.30 -0.91 9.73
CA ILE A 39 -0.09 -1.05 8.29
C ILE A 39 -1.40 -1.36 7.58
N LEU A 40 -2.15 -2.37 8.02
CA LEU A 40 -3.41 -2.74 7.39
C LEU A 40 -4.44 -1.60 7.46
N LEU A 41 -4.48 -0.83 8.54
CA LEU A 41 -5.33 0.36 8.66
C LEU A 41 -4.92 1.44 7.65
N LEU A 42 -3.62 1.69 7.46
CA LEU A 42 -3.13 2.58 6.41
C LEU A 42 -3.57 2.10 5.02
N HIS A 43 -3.45 0.81 4.74
CA HIS A 43 -3.85 0.23 3.45
C HIS A 43 -5.37 0.16 3.26
N ALA A 44 -6.16 0.10 4.33
CA ALA A 44 -7.61 0.17 4.26
C ALA A 44 -8.11 1.52 3.71
N LEU A 45 -7.31 2.59 3.84
CA LEU A 45 -7.60 3.91 3.27
C LEU A 45 -7.34 3.99 1.76
N ARG A 46 -6.86 2.91 1.12
CA ARG A 46 -6.64 2.89 -0.33
C ARG A 46 -7.92 3.02 -1.15
N HIS A 47 -9.11 2.94 -0.54
CA HIS A 47 -10.35 3.33 -1.23
C HIS A 47 -10.32 4.77 -1.77
N LEU A 48 -9.42 5.64 -1.27
CA LEU A 48 -9.14 6.97 -1.83
C LEU A 48 -8.60 6.94 -3.27
N GLY A 49 -8.08 5.81 -3.75
CA GLY A 49 -7.71 5.61 -5.16
C GLY A 49 -8.88 5.80 -6.13
N LEU A 50 -10.13 5.69 -5.66
CA LEU A 50 -11.32 6.05 -6.44
C LEU A 50 -11.33 7.52 -6.90
N MET A 51 -10.49 8.38 -6.31
CA MET A 51 -10.27 9.75 -6.79
C MET A 51 -9.84 9.81 -8.26
N PHE A 52 -9.17 8.77 -8.81
CA PHE A 52 -8.83 8.74 -10.24
C PHE A 52 -10.06 8.67 -11.17
N LEU A 53 -11.24 8.32 -10.63
CA LEU A 53 -12.51 8.27 -11.35
C LEU A 53 -13.45 9.42 -10.94
N ALA A 54 -13.09 10.20 -9.91
CA ALA A 54 -13.96 11.22 -9.35
C ALA A 54 -13.90 12.52 -10.16
N PRO A 55 -15.04 13.10 -10.57
CA PRO A 55 -15.07 14.41 -11.22
C PRO A 55 -14.40 15.49 -10.36
N GLY A 56 -13.53 16.29 -10.97
CA GLY A 56 -12.82 17.39 -10.29
C GLY A 56 -11.58 16.97 -9.48
N ALA A 57 -11.34 15.67 -9.30
CA ALA A 57 -10.11 15.16 -8.68
C ALA A 57 -8.99 14.91 -9.70
N VAL A 58 -9.31 14.87 -10.99
CA VAL A 58 -8.40 14.68 -12.12
C VAL A 58 -8.83 15.56 -13.30
N TYR A 59 -7.95 15.74 -14.29
CA TYR A 59 -8.29 16.40 -15.55
C TYR A 59 -9.02 15.44 -16.50
N ALA A 60 -9.83 15.98 -17.43
CA ALA A 60 -10.75 15.19 -18.27
C ALA A 60 -10.04 14.17 -19.18
N ASP A 61 -8.79 14.45 -19.57
CA ASP A 61 -8.04 13.64 -20.53
C ASP A 61 -7.15 12.57 -19.86
N LEU A 62 -7.30 12.33 -18.55
CA LEU A 62 -6.51 11.32 -17.84
C LEU A 62 -6.74 9.91 -18.46
N PRO A 63 -5.69 9.21 -18.92
CA PRO A 63 -5.83 7.95 -19.65
C PRO A 63 -6.59 6.88 -18.87
N ARG A 64 -7.59 6.28 -19.51
CA ARG A 64 -8.44 5.25 -18.88
C ARG A 64 -7.68 3.98 -18.54
N GLU A 65 -6.64 3.72 -19.30
CA GLU A 65 -5.68 2.62 -19.11
C GLU A 65 -4.94 2.76 -17.78
N PHE A 66 -4.79 3.97 -17.24
CA PHE A 66 -4.29 4.19 -15.88
C PHE A 66 -5.43 4.27 -14.85
N THR A 67 -6.48 5.06 -15.11
CA THR A 67 -7.48 5.38 -14.06
C THR A 67 -8.23 4.18 -13.55
N ALA A 68 -8.77 3.34 -14.42
CA ALA A 68 -9.59 2.21 -14.00
C ALA A 68 -8.76 1.15 -13.26
N PRO A 69 -7.60 0.69 -13.78
CA PRO A 69 -6.78 -0.27 -13.05
C PRO A 69 -6.28 0.26 -11.71
N ALA A 70 -5.80 1.52 -11.65
CA ALA A 70 -5.32 2.10 -10.40
C ALA A 70 -6.43 2.24 -9.36
N ALA A 71 -7.60 2.79 -9.74
CA ALA A 71 -8.71 3.00 -8.81
C ALA A 71 -9.27 1.69 -8.25
N PHE A 72 -9.49 0.68 -9.10
CA PHE A 72 -10.05 -0.59 -8.67
C PHE A 72 -9.04 -1.50 -7.99
N GLY A 73 -7.77 -1.45 -8.39
CA GLY A 73 -6.71 -2.18 -7.70
C GLY A 73 -6.45 -1.64 -6.29
N ASP A 74 -6.48 -0.32 -6.11
CA ASP A 74 -6.44 0.33 -4.81
C ASP A 74 -7.65 -0.07 -3.93
N LEU A 75 -8.85 -0.07 -4.50
CA LEU A 75 -10.07 -0.50 -3.80
C LEU A 75 -9.99 -1.97 -3.38
N LEU A 76 -9.51 -2.85 -4.26
CA LEU A 76 -9.33 -4.27 -3.95
C LEU A 76 -8.32 -4.46 -2.81
N ALA A 77 -7.18 -3.77 -2.85
CA ALA A 77 -6.19 -3.79 -1.78
C ALA A 77 -6.77 -3.28 -0.45
N ALA A 78 -7.60 -2.23 -0.47
CA ALA A 78 -8.30 -1.74 0.72
C ALA A 78 -9.25 -2.78 1.32
N ILE A 79 -10.05 -3.45 0.49
CA ILE A 79 -10.97 -4.51 0.92
C ILE A 79 -10.20 -5.68 1.53
N LEU A 80 -9.12 -6.12 0.88
CA LEU A 80 -8.28 -7.20 1.40
C LEU A 80 -7.63 -6.82 2.74
N ALA A 81 -7.20 -5.57 2.90
CA ALA A 81 -6.68 -5.07 4.17
C ALA A 81 -7.76 -5.09 5.26
N LEU A 82 -8.97 -4.61 4.97
CA LEU A 82 -10.13 -4.65 5.88
C LEU A 82 -10.50 -6.07 6.31
N ILE A 83 -10.44 -7.05 5.40
CA ILE A 83 -10.66 -8.47 5.71
C ILE A 83 -9.55 -9.05 6.59
N ALA A 84 -8.30 -8.65 6.34
CA ALA A 84 -7.16 -9.13 7.12
C ALA A 84 -7.11 -8.57 8.55
N ILE A 85 -7.62 -7.35 8.78
CA ILE A 85 -7.64 -6.69 10.10
C ILE A 85 -8.24 -7.58 11.21
N PRO A 86 -9.49 -8.06 11.14
CA PRO A 86 -10.07 -8.88 12.21
C PRO A 86 -9.32 -10.18 12.43
N ALA A 87 -8.79 -10.81 11.37
CA ALA A 87 -7.99 -12.02 11.48
C ALA A 87 -6.68 -11.78 12.24
N VAL A 88 -5.96 -10.70 11.90
CA VAL A 88 -4.74 -10.29 12.61
C VAL A 88 -5.05 -9.83 14.04
N ALA A 89 -6.15 -9.10 14.23
CA ALA A 89 -6.56 -8.58 15.53
C ALA A 89 -6.88 -9.69 16.53
N SER A 90 -7.50 -10.79 16.06
CA SER A 90 -7.90 -11.96 16.86
C SER A 90 -6.86 -13.08 16.89
N ARG A 91 -5.70 -12.91 16.24
CA ARG A 91 -4.66 -13.96 16.08
C ARG A 91 -5.21 -15.24 15.43
N ALA A 92 -6.13 -15.09 14.49
CA ALA A 92 -6.74 -16.21 13.77
C ALA A 92 -5.71 -16.99 12.95
N LYS A 93 -5.93 -18.30 12.75
CA LYS A 93 -5.07 -19.14 11.88
C LYS A 93 -5.04 -18.64 10.42
N SER A 94 -6.10 -17.95 9.99
CA SER A 94 -6.22 -17.33 8.67
C SER A 94 -5.47 -16.01 8.53
N ALA A 95 -4.94 -15.43 9.61
CA ALA A 95 -4.30 -14.11 9.57
C ALA A 95 -3.11 -14.06 8.60
N LYS A 96 -2.18 -15.01 8.73
CA LYS A 96 -0.99 -15.06 7.88
C LYS A 96 -1.31 -15.23 6.38
N PRO A 97 -2.16 -16.17 5.94
CA PRO A 97 -2.51 -16.28 4.53
C PRO A 97 -3.31 -15.07 4.00
N LEU A 98 -4.20 -14.47 4.80
CA LEU A 98 -4.91 -13.26 4.38
C LEU A 98 -3.97 -12.07 4.18
N VAL A 99 -3.00 -11.88 5.09
CA VAL A 99 -1.98 -10.82 4.95
C VAL A 99 -1.07 -11.11 3.75
N TRP A 100 -0.72 -12.37 3.46
CA TRP A 100 -0.01 -12.72 2.21
C TRP A 100 -0.80 -12.31 0.97
N LEU A 101 -2.08 -12.67 0.89
CA LEU A 101 -2.95 -12.33 -0.23
C LEU A 101 -3.04 -10.82 -0.44
N PHE A 102 -3.36 -10.08 0.64
CA PHE A 102 -3.36 -8.63 0.66
C PHE A 102 -2.02 -8.05 0.16
N ASN A 103 -0.89 -8.54 0.69
CA ASN A 103 0.41 -7.94 0.44
C ASN A 103 0.87 -8.16 -1.01
N ILE A 104 0.61 -9.34 -1.57
CA ILE A 104 0.92 -9.65 -2.97
C ILE A 104 0.04 -8.81 -3.90
N VAL A 105 -1.28 -8.86 -3.73
CA VAL A 105 -2.23 -8.13 -4.60
C VAL A 105 -1.95 -6.63 -4.55
N GLY A 106 -1.79 -6.06 -3.34
CA GLY A 106 -1.52 -4.64 -3.18
C GLY A 106 -0.17 -4.19 -3.74
N SER A 107 0.86 -5.06 -3.73
CA SER A 107 2.17 -4.75 -4.33
C SER A 107 2.10 -4.78 -5.86
N LEU A 108 1.44 -5.79 -6.43
CA LEU A 108 1.26 -5.91 -7.88
C LEU A 108 0.45 -4.73 -8.43
N ASP A 109 -0.59 -4.31 -7.70
CA ASP A 109 -1.36 -3.13 -8.05
C ASP A 109 -0.50 -1.86 -8.10
N LEU A 110 0.32 -1.58 -7.08
CA LEU A 110 1.20 -0.40 -7.09
C LEU A 110 2.20 -0.44 -8.26
N ILE A 111 2.80 -1.60 -8.52
CA ILE A 111 3.72 -1.77 -9.66
C ILE A 111 2.99 -1.47 -10.97
N ASN A 112 1.78 -2.02 -11.13
CA ASN A 112 0.96 -1.81 -12.31
C ASN A 112 0.56 -0.33 -12.46
N ALA A 113 0.10 0.32 -11.40
CA ALA A 113 -0.27 1.73 -11.41
C ALA A 113 0.92 2.65 -11.77
N ILE A 114 2.10 2.40 -11.21
CA ILE A 114 3.33 3.15 -11.54
C ILE A 114 3.72 2.93 -13.01
N ALA A 115 3.66 1.68 -13.49
CA ALA A 115 3.97 1.35 -14.87
C ALA A 115 3.00 2.04 -15.84
N LEU A 116 1.69 1.91 -15.62
CA LEU A 116 0.65 2.52 -16.46
C LEU A 116 0.73 4.05 -16.41
N ALA A 117 0.95 4.65 -15.24
CA ALA A 117 1.13 6.11 -15.14
C ALA A 117 2.32 6.60 -15.96
N THR A 118 3.39 5.80 -16.05
CA THR A 118 4.58 6.14 -16.82
C THR A 118 4.38 5.91 -18.32
N ILE A 119 3.79 4.77 -18.71
CA ILE A 119 3.55 4.40 -20.11
C ILE A 119 2.59 5.38 -20.78
N TYR A 120 1.55 5.80 -20.08
CA TYR A 120 0.50 6.66 -20.61
C TYR A 120 0.68 8.14 -20.24
N ASP A 121 1.83 8.52 -19.66
CA ASP A 121 2.14 9.89 -19.21
C ASP A 121 1.01 10.54 -18.38
N ALA A 122 0.48 9.78 -17.41
CA ALA A 122 -0.69 10.19 -16.65
C ALA A 122 -0.41 11.32 -15.64
N ALA A 123 0.87 11.50 -15.24
CA ALA A 123 1.27 12.35 -14.13
C ALA A 123 0.80 13.82 -14.23
N PRO A 124 0.88 14.51 -15.38
CA PRO A 124 0.41 15.90 -15.52
C PRO A 124 -1.12 16.04 -15.36
N LEU A 125 -1.85 14.94 -15.55
CA LEU A 125 -3.31 14.91 -15.66
C LEU A 125 -4.01 14.48 -14.36
N MET A 126 -3.25 14.18 -13.30
CA MET A 126 -3.79 13.68 -12.04
C MET A 126 -4.47 14.73 -11.15
N GLY A 127 -4.33 16.04 -11.42
CA GLY A 127 -4.98 17.09 -10.62
C GLY A 127 -4.73 16.94 -9.11
N PRO A 128 -5.75 17.13 -8.25
CA PRO A 128 -5.65 16.84 -6.81
C PRO A 128 -5.22 15.40 -6.46
N ALA A 129 -5.58 14.40 -7.28
CA ALA A 129 -5.18 13.01 -7.05
C ALA A 129 -3.67 12.77 -7.17
N TYR A 130 -2.90 13.76 -7.66
CA TYR A 130 -1.43 13.72 -7.72
C TYR A 130 -0.76 13.40 -6.37
N TRP A 131 -1.37 13.81 -5.25
CA TRP A 131 -0.84 13.51 -3.92
C TRP A 131 -0.83 12.01 -3.59
N ILE A 132 -1.66 11.21 -4.25
CA ILE A 132 -1.68 9.76 -4.08
C ILE A 132 -0.31 9.18 -4.49
N PRO A 133 0.17 9.29 -5.74
CA PRO A 133 1.48 8.76 -6.10
C PRO A 133 2.66 9.58 -5.55
N ALA A 134 2.49 10.88 -5.26
CA ALA A 134 3.58 11.71 -4.75
C ALA A 134 3.92 11.49 -3.26
N PHE A 135 2.92 11.12 -2.45
CA PHE A 135 3.08 10.95 -1.00
C PHE A 135 2.54 9.61 -0.49
N TRP A 136 1.32 9.23 -0.88
CA TRP A 136 0.65 8.05 -0.34
C TRP A 136 1.30 6.73 -0.81
N VAL A 137 1.48 6.55 -2.12
CA VAL A 137 2.14 5.38 -2.71
C VAL A 137 3.53 5.12 -2.12
N PRO A 138 4.41 6.13 -1.94
CA PRO A 138 5.67 5.96 -1.21
C PRO A 138 5.54 5.27 0.15
N ALA A 139 4.58 5.68 0.98
CA ALA A 139 4.33 5.07 2.27
C ALA A 139 3.90 3.61 2.10
N LEU A 140 2.97 3.36 1.17
CA LEU A 140 2.43 2.03 0.89
C LEU A 140 3.48 1.04 0.35
N LEU A 141 4.41 1.50 -0.49
CA LEU A 141 5.53 0.68 -0.99
C LEU A 141 6.42 0.21 0.17
N VAL A 142 6.78 1.12 1.06
CA VAL A 142 7.63 0.81 2.22
C VAL A 142 6.91 -0.12 3.18
N THR A 143 5.61 0.07 3.44
CA THR A 143 4.86 -0.79 4.35
C THR A 143 4.55 -2.17 3.75
N HIS A 144 4.39 -2.29 2.43
CA HIS A 144 4.37 -3.60 1.76
C HIS A 144 5.70 -4.36 1.93
N TYR A 145 6.83 -3.66 1.80
CA TYR A 145 8.16 -4.23 2.06
C TYR A 145 8.29 -4.73 3.51
N VAL A 146 7.93 -3.91 4.50
CA VAL A 146 7.93 -4.32 5.92
C VAL A 146 7.03 -5.52 6.15
N THR A 147 5.86 -5.54 5.52
CA THR A 147 4.90 -6.65 5.65
C THR A 147 5.50 -7.95 5.10
N PHE A 148 6.22 -7.93 3.97
CA PHE A 148 6.95 -9.10 3.49
C PHE A 148 7.99 -9.59 4.51
N LEU A 149 8.77 -8.69 5.11
CA LEU A 149 9.73 -9.08 6.15
C LEU A 149 9.06 -9.79 7.34
N LEU A 150 7.88 -9.31 7.76
CA LEU A 150 7.11 -9.93 8.84
C LEU A 150 6.45 -11.26 8.43
N LEU A 151 6.01 -11.39 7.18
CA LEU A 151 5.41 -12.62 6.66
C LEU A 151 6.43 -13.75 6.50
N LEU A 152 7.69 -13.42 6.18
CA LEU A 152 8.79 -14.38 6.10
C LEU A 152 9.21 -14.93 7.47
N ARG A 153 8.82 -14.27 8.56
CA ARG A 153 9.08 -14.71 9.93
C ARG A 153 8.07 -15.75 10.41
N GLN A 154 8.48 -16.59 11.34
CA GLN A 154 7.56 -17.49 12.04
C GLN A 154 6.68 -16.67 12.99
N TRP A 155 5.37 -16.88 12.92
CA TRP A 155 4.43 -16.27 13.86
C TRP A 155 4.18 -17.28 14.98
N PRO A 156 4.29 -16.88 16.26
CA PRO A 156 3.93 -17.74 17.37
C PRO A 156 2.52 -18.28 17.16
N ARG A 157 2.37 -19.61 17.12
CA ARG A 157 1.04 -20.22 17.03
C ARG A 157 0.32 -19.97 18.35
N THR A 158 -0.95 -19.59 18.28
CA THR A 158 -1.84 -19.65 19.43
C THR A 158 -1.84 -21.08 19.95
N ALA A 159 -1.44 -21.28 21.21
CA ALA A 159 -1.65 -22.54 21.90
C ALA A 159 -3.17 -22.76 21.94
N SER A 160 -3.66 -23.81 21.29
CA SER A 160 -5.04 -24.24 21.44
C SER A 160 -5.20 -24.75 22.88
N THR A 161 -5.85 -23.95 23.72
CA THR A 161 -6.50 -24.44 24.93
C THR A 161 -7.81 -25.10 24.56
#